data_AF-A0A2K8NSG1-F1
#
_entry.id   AF-A0A2K8NSG1-F1
#
_cell.length_a   1.000
_cell.length_b   1.000
_cell.length_c   1.000
_cell.angle_alpha   90.00
_cell.angle_beta   90.00
_cell.angle_gamma   90.00
#
_symmetry.space_group_name_H-M   'P 1'
#
loop_
_entity.id
_entity.type
_entity.pdbx_description
1 polymer ?
#
loop_
_entity_poly.entity_id
_entity_poly.type
_entity_poly.pdbx_seq_one_letter_code
_entity_poly.pdbx_strand_id
1 'polypeptide(L)'
;MNTTIDFKMIKKINNKVALWMGAVTFFVLIIALVIIVSLPTIHKNQQIVISLNLLINCILILITILLIGWSQIITSFLYHQVSYKDQNNQQIMQEKFEMSKISHITIITVLLIITTLQIVTMGLVGEKFSSLLSTYWWVIVVCFFWNALITYLSFGFKTYMYNNALKK
;
A
#
# COMPACT_ATOMS: atom_id res chain seq x y z
N MET A 1 -26.55 8.54 -21.03
CA MET A 1 -25.71 7.35 -21.27
C MET A 1 -25.46 6.69 -19.93
N ASN A 2 -25.81 5.41 -19.76
CA ASN A 2 -25.49 4.66 -18.55
C ASN A 2 -23.96 4.53 -18.48
N THR A 3 -23.32 5.35 -17.64
CA THR A 3 -21.89 5.30 -17.31
C THR A 3 -21.65 4.11 -16.37
N THR A 4 -21.93 2.90 -16.85
CA THR A 4 -21.52 1.68 -16.14
C THR A 4 -20.02 1.55 -16.30
N ILE A 5 -19.29 1.91 -15.24
CA ILE A 5 -17.86 1.66 -15.07
C ILE A 5 -17.51 0.27 -15.62
N ASP A 6 -16.56 0.19 -16.56
CA ASP A 6 -16.14 -1.12 -17.10
C ASP A 6 -15.38 -1.92 -16.03
N PHE A 7 -16.09 -2.86 -15.42
CA PHE A 7 -15.57 -3.69 -14.35
C PHE A 7 -14.43 -4.61 -14.79
N LYS A 8 -14.42 -5.04 -16.06
CA LYS A 8 -13.33 -5.86 -16.60
C LYS A 8 -12.05 -5.03 -16.67
N MET A 9 -12.18 -3.75 -17.05
CA MET A 9 -11.07 -2.79 -17.05
C MET A 9 -10.52 -2.57 -15.63
N ILE A 10 -11.38 -2.28 -14.65
CA ILE A 10 -10.94 -2.04 -13.26
C ILE A 10 -10.21 -3.24 -12.67
N LYS A 11 -10.78 -4.45 -12.83
CA LYS A 11 -10.16 -5.68 -12.30
C LYS A 11 -8.79 -5.94 -12.94
N LYS A 12 -8.65 -5.72 -14.25
CA LYS A 12 -7.39 -5.88 -14.97
C LYS A 12 -6.33 -4.88 -14.48
N ILE A 13 -6.72 -3.63 -14.27
CA ILE A 13 -5.82 -2.59 -13.74
C ILE A 13 -5.40 -2.93 -12.32
N ASN A 14 -6.33 -3.29 -11.43
CA ASN A 14 -6.03 -3.67 -10.05
C ASN A 14 -5.03 -4.82 -9.96
N ASN A 15 -5.24 -5.89 -10.74
CA ASN A 15 -4.32 -7.02 -10.79
C ASN A 15 -2.94 -6.60 -11.30
N LYS A 16 -2.89 -5.76 -12.34
CA LYS A 16 -1.62 -5.26 -12.88
C LYS A 16 -0.89 -4.43 -11.83
N VAL A 17 -1.55 -3.47 -11.18
CA VAL A 17 -0.90 -2.66 -10.13
C VAL A 17 -0.45 -3.53 -8.96
N ALA A 18 -1.25 -4.52 -8.54
CA ALA A 18 -0.86 -5.43 -7.47
C ALA A 18 0.42 -6.22 -7.82
N LEU A 19 0.57 -6.70 -9.05
CA LEU A 19 1.78 -7.38 -9.51
C LEU A 19 3.00 -6.44 -9.54
N TRP A 20 2.85 -5.22 -10.06
CA TRP A 20 3.93 -4.24 -10.11
C TRP A 20 4.39 -3.82 -8.72
N MET A 21 3.45 -3.46 -7.84
CA MET A 21 3.76 -3.12 -6.45
C MET A 21 4.31 -4.31 -5.68
N GLY A 22 3.84 -5.53 -5.99
CA GLY A 22 4.41 -6.80 -5.56
C GLY A 22 5.90 -6.89 -5.84
N ALA A 23 6.27 -6.78 -7.12
CA ALA A 23 7.64 -6.86 -7.56
C ALA A 23 8.53 -5.78 -6.91
N VAL A 24 8.05 -4.54 -6.85
CA VAL A 24 8.78 -3.43 -6.20
C VAL A 24 9.01 -3.73 -4.71
N THR A 25 7.97 -4.16 -3.99
CA THR A 25 8.07 -4.42 -2.55
C THR A 25 9.02 -5.59 -2.27
N PHE A 26 8.98 -6.67 -3.07
CA PHE A 26 9.91 -7.80 -2.95
C PHE A 26 11.35 -7.40 -3.26
N PHE A 27 11.57 -6.58 -4.29
CA PHE A 27 12.90 -6.11 -4.64
C PHE A 27 13.53 -5.27 -3.52
N VAL A 28 12.77 -4.33 -2.94
CA VAL A 28 13.24 -3.53 -1.80
C VAL A 28 13.45 -4.40 -0.57
N LEU A 29 12.63 -5.44 -0.35
CA LEU A 29 12.82 -6.41 0.74
C LEU A 29 14.16 -7.13 0.62
N ILE A 30 14.52 -7.62 -0.57
CA ILE A 30 15.80 -8.29 -0.80
C ILE A 30 16.96 -7.34 -0.46
N ILE A 31 16.90 -6.09 -0.94
CA ILE A 31 17.93 -5.09 -0.63
C ILE A 31 18.02 -4.87 0.88
N ALA A 32 16.90 -4.70 1.57
CA ALA A 32 16.88 -4.48 3.01
C ALA A 32 17.47 -5.66 3.79
N LEU A 33 17.15 -6.90 3.39
CA LEU A 33 17.70 -8.11 4.00
C LEU A 33 19.21 -8.22 3.79
N VAL A 34 19.71 -7.93 2.59
CA VAL A 34 21.15 -7.90 2.30
C VAL A 34 21.85 -6.89 3.20
N ILE A 35 21.29 -5.68 3.36
CA ILE A 35 21.85 -4.65 4.24
C ILE A 35 21.91 -5.13 5.70
N ILE A 36 20.81 -5.69 6.22
CA ILE A 36 20.72 -6.12 7.63
C ILE A 36 21.67 -7.28 7.94
N VAL A 37 21.76 -8.26 7.05
CA VAL A 37 22.68 -9.40 7.23
C VAL A 37 24.14 -8.96 7.12
N SER A 38 24.42 -7.94 6.32
CA SER A 38 25.77 -7.40 6.12
C SER A 38 26.23 -6.44 7.22
N LEU A 39 25.35 -6.00 8.12
CA LEU A 39 25.67 -5.06 9.20
C LEU A 39 26.31 -5.81 10.38
N PRO A 40 27.62 -5.58 10.66
CA PRO A 40 28.32 -6.28 11.73
C PRO A 40 27.95 -5.78 13.14
N THR A 41 27.28 -4.64 13.25
CA THR A 41 26.87 -4.01 14.50
C THR A 41 25.63 -4.66 15.14
N ILE A 42 24.92 -5.51 14.41
CA ILE A 42 23.68 -6.16 14.87
C ILE A 42 23.98 -7.61 15.21
N HIS A 43 23.59 -8.05 16.41
CA HIS A 43 23.78 -9.46 16.80
C HIS A 43 22.95 -10.41 15.94
N LYS A 44 23.44 -11.63 15.69
CA LYS A 44 22.76 -12.63 14.85
C LYS A 44 21.28 -12.85 15.23
N ASN A 45 20.98 -12.91 16.53
CA ASN A 45 19.60 -13.07 17.00
C ASN A 45 18.72 -11.88 16.59
N GLN A 46 19.23 -10.67 16.70
CA GLN A 46 18.52 -9.45 16.28
C GLN A 46 18.35 -9.40 14.76
N GLN A 47 19.38 -9.80 13.99
CA GLN A 47 19.28 -9.88 12.52
C GLN A 47 18.12 -10.80 12.08
N ILE A 48 17.96 -11.97 12.73
CA ILE A 48 16.87 -12.90 12.45
C ILE A 48 15.50 -12.27 12.77
N VAL A 49 15.36 -11.66 13.95
CA VAL A 49 14.11 -11.02 14.37
C VAL A 49 13.72 -9.88 13.42
N ILE A 50 14.66 -9.02 13.05
CA ILE A 50 14.40 -7.90 12.12
C ILE A 50 14.04 -8.44 10.73
N SER A 51 14.75 -9.46 10.24
CA SER A 51 14.48 -10.06 8.94
C SER A 51 13.08 -10.68 8.85
N LEU A 52 12.66 -11.40 9.89
CA LEU A 52 11.31 -11.95 9.98
C LEU A 52 10.25 -10.86 10.03
N ASN A 53 10.49 -9.78 10.79
CA ASN A 53 9.56 -8.66 10.85
C ASN A 53 9.41 -7.94 9.52
N LEU A 54 10.51 -7.74 8.78
CA LEU A 54 10.44 -7.15 7.44
C LEU A 54 9.69 -8.03 6.45
N LEU A 55 9.89 -9.35 6.54
CA LEU A 55 9.15 -10.31 5.71
C LEU A 55 7.65 -10.26 5.99
N ILE A 56 7.26 -10.31 7.28
CA ILE A 56 5.85 -10.22 7.69
C ILE A 56 5.25 -8.88 7.26
N ASN A 57 5.97 -7.78 7.44
CA ASN A 57 5.55 -6.45 7.00
C ASN A 57 5.28 -6.42 5.48
N CYS A 58 6.18 -6.99 4.69
CA CYS A 58 6.04 -7.11 3.24
C CYS A 58 4.80 -7.94 2.86
N ILE A 59 4.55 -9.06 3.55
CA ILE A 59 3.36 -9.89 3.30
C ILE A 59 2.07 -9.11 3.64
N LEU A 60 2.03 -8.43 4.80
CA LEU A 60 0.86 -7.66 5.24
C LEU A 60 0.51 -6.53 4.27
N ILE A 61 1.50 -5.79 3.78
CA ILE A 61 1.26 -4.69 2.82
C ILE A 61 0.77 -5.22 1.47
N LEU A 62 1.28 -6.37 1.02
CA LEU A 62 0.82 -7.00 -0.22
C LEU A 62 -0.61 -7.52 -0.13
N ILE A 63 -0.95 -8.21 0.96
CA ILE A 63 -2.32 -8.63 1.25
C ILE A 63 -3.26 -7.43 1.25
N THR A 64 -2.84 -6.33 1.88
CA THR A 64 -3.61 -5.08 1.93
C THR A 64 -3.88 -4.53 0.54
N ILE A 65 -2.86 -4.41 -0.31
CA ILE A 65 -3.01 -3.90 -1.69
C ILE A 65 -3.94 -4.79 -2.52
N LEU A 66 -3.83 -6.11 -2.35
CA LEU A 66 -4.70 -7.09 -3.00
C LEU A 66 -6.15 -6.96 -2.53
N LEU A 67 -6.40 -6.89 -1.22
CA LEU A 67 -7.74 -6.76 -0.65
C LEU A 67 -8.42 -5.46 -1.10
N ILE A 68 -7.68 -4.34 -1.10
CA ILE A 68 -8.18 -3.05 -1.59
C ILE A 68 -8.55 -3.14 -3.08
N GLY A 69 -7.82 -3.94 -3.87
CA GLY A 69 -8.10 -4.15 -5.29
C GLY A 69 -9.14 -5.22 -5.60
N TRP A 70 -9.55 -6.03 -4.62
CA TRP A 70 -10.41 -7.20 -4.83
C TRP A 70 -11.87 -6.80 -5.05
N SER A 71 -12.38 -5.86 -4.24
CA SER A 71 -13.78 -5.48 -4.27
C SER A 71 -14.03 -4.19 -5.06
N GLN A 72 -15.07 -4.25 -5.89
CA GLN A 72 -15.57 -3.11 -6.67
C GLN A 72 -16.12 -2.01 -5.77
N ILE A 73 -16.80 -2.41 -4.68
CA ILE A 73 -17.35 -1.47 -3.69
C ILE A 73 -16.21 -0.66 -3.06
N ILE A 74 -15.12 -1.34 -2.72
CA ILE A 74 -13.92 -0.69 -2.17
C ILE A 74 -13.32 0.27 -3.19
N THR A 75 -13.25 -0.11 -4.46
CA THR A 75 -12.72 0.77 -5.52
C THR A 75 -13.63 1.99 -5.74
N SER A 76 -14.94 1.84 -5.78
CA SER A 76 -15.90 2.95 -5.92
C SER A 76 -15.90 3.90 -4.71
N PHE A 77 -15.65 3.36 -3.51
CA PHE A 77 -15.53 4.15 -2.30
C PHE A 77 -14.24 4.99 -2.26
N LEU A 78 -13.16 4.44 -2.84
CA LEU A 78 -11.83 5.05 -2.81
C LEU A 78 -11.51 5.95 -4.01
N TYR A 79 -12.23 5.78 -5.12
CA TYR A 79 -12.00 6.53 -6.35
C TYR A 79 -13.33 7.10 -6.86
N HIS A 80 -13.32 8.36 -7.28
CA HIS A 80 -14.47 8.99 -7.91
C HIS A 80 -14.13 9.38 -9.35
N GLN A 81 -15.09 9.13 -10.25
CA GLN A 81 -15.03 9.61 -11.62
C GLN A 81 -15.66 11.01 -11.66
N VAL A 82 -14.86 12.01 -12.05
CA VAL A 82 -15.25 13.41 -12.16
C VAL A 82 -15.32 13.75 -13.64
N SER A 83 -16.47 14.24 -14.09
CA SER A 83 -16.68 14.74 -15.44
C SER A 83 -16.61 16.25 -15.43
N TYR A 84 -15.62 16.82 -16.10
CA TYR A 84 -15.51 18.26 -16.32
C TYR A 84 -16.36 18.65 -17.52
N LYS A 85 -17.32 19.54 -17.30
CA LYS A 85 -18.19 20.08 -18.34
C LYS A 85 -17.73 21.48 -18.72
N ASP A 86 -17.87 21.80 -19.99
CA ASP A 86 -17.72 23.18 -20.47
C ASP A 86 -18.81 24.07 -19.84
N GLN A 87 -18.43 25.26 -19.37
CA GLN A 87 -19.32 26.21 -18.72
C GLN A 87 -20.44 26.70 -19.65
N ASN A 88 -20.18 26.71 -20.97
CA ASN A 88 -21.12 27.28 -21.95
C ASN A 88 -22.07 26.27 -22.59
N ASN A 89 -21.70 24.99 -22.72
CA ASN A 89 -22.46 24.02 -23.53
C ASN A 89 -22.86 22.74 -22.78
N GLN A 90 -22.52 22.59 -21.50
CA GLN A 90 -22.73 21.38 -20.69
C GLN A 90 -22.17 20.07 -21.31
N GLN A 91 -21.39 20.15 -22.39
CA GLN A 91 -20.69 19.03 -22.99
C GLN A 91 -19.56 18.58 -22.07
N ILE A 92 -19.43 17.26 -21.88
CA ILE A 92 -18.37 16.65 -21.09
C ILE A 92 -17.08 16.79 -21.88
N MET A 93 -16.16 17.65 -21.43
CA MET A 93 -14.86 17.85 -22.07
C MET A 93 -13.84 16.81 -21.62
N GLN A 94 -13.94 16.33 -20.37
CA GLN A 94 -12.98 15.38 -19.83
C GLN A 94 -13.55 14.57 -18.66
N GLU A 95 -13.31 13.27 -18.65
CA GLU A 95 -13.53 12.42 -17.48
C GLU A 95 -12.19 12.03 -16.85
N LYS A 96 -12.09 12.18 -15.53
CA LYS A 96 -10.92 11.75 -14.75
C LYS A 96 -11.35 10.95 -13.53
N PHE A 97 -10.60 9.91 -13.22
CA PHE A 97 -10.59 9.29 -11.91
C PHE A 97 -9.67 10.08 -10.98
N GLU A 98 -10.20 10.39 -9.80
CA GLU A 98 -9.48 11.02 -8.69
C GLU A 98 -9.62 10.20 -7.41
N MET A 99 -8.63 10.31 -6.53
CA MET A 99 -8.65 9.67 -5.22
C MET A 99 -9.59 10.48 -4.30
N SER A 100 -10.52 9.80 -3.63
CA SER A 100 -11.38 10.46 -2.64
C SER A 100 -10.58 10.91 -1.42
N LYS A 101 -11.03 11.96 -0.72
CA LYS A 101 -10.46 12.36 0.58
C LYS A 101 -10.54 11.23 1.61
N ILE A 102 -11.61 10.43 1.52
CA ILE A 102 -11.83 9.27 2.38
C ILE A 102 -10.71 8.23 2.21
N SER A 103 -10.14 8.13 1.01
CA SER A 103 -9.05 7.20 0.72
C SER A 103 -7.80 7.47 1.54
N HIS A 104 -7.50 8.73 1.84
CA HIS A 104 -6.40 9.07 2.75
C HIS A 104 -6.66 8.56 4.17
N ILE A 105 -7.90 8.72 4.65
CA ILE A 105 -8.31 8.22 5.97
C ILE A 105 -8.20 6.70 6.00
N THR A 106 -8.71 6.01 4.98
CA THR A 106 -8.60 4.55 4.88
C THR A 106 -7.15 4.07 4.86
N ILE A 107 -6.28 4.73 4.08
CA ILE A 107 -4.85 4.41 4.04
C ILE A 107 -4.23 4.55 5.44
N ILE A 108 -4.45 5.68 6.11
CA ILE A 108 -3.91 5.92 7.45
C ILE A 108 -4.42 4.87 8.45
N THR A 109 -5.72 4.58 8.47
CA THR A 109 -6.31 3.58 9.36
C THR A 109 -5.69 2.20 9.14
N VAL A 110 -5.51 1.80 7.87
CA VAL A 110 -4.88 0.52 7.53
C VAL A 110 -3.40 0.49 7.97
N LEU A 111 -2.65 1.56 7.76
CA LEU A 111 -1.26 1.66 8.20
C LEU A 111 -1.15 1.53 9.73
N LEU A 112 -2.06 2.15 10.49
CA LEU A 112 -2.11 2.01 11.94
C LEU A 112 -2.39 0.58 12.39
N ILE A 113 -3.31 -0.12 11.71
CA ILE A 113 -3.59 -1.54 11.97
C ILE A 113 -2.36 -2.40 11.70
N ILE A 114 -1.71 -2.24 10.54
CA ILE A 114 -0.50 -3.00 10.18
C ILE A 114 0.61 -2.75 11.20
N THR A 115 0.81 -1.50 11.62
CA THR A 115 1.83 -1.13 12.61
C THR A 115 1.53 -1.76 13.96
N THR A 116 0.26 -1.77 14.38
CA THR A 116 -0.17 -2.42 15.62
C THR A 116 0.08 -3.93 15.57
N LEU A 117 -0.27 -4.58 14.46
CA LEU A 117 0.00 -6.01 14.24
C LEU A 117 1.51 -6.31 14.29
N GLN A 118 2.33 -5.44 13.69
CA GLN A 118 3.78 -5.58 13.73
C GLN A 118 4.32 -5.48 15.17
N ILE A 119 3.86 -4.49 15.94
CA ILE A 119 4.24 -4.31 17.35
C ILE A 119 3.85 -5.53 18.19
N VAL A 120 2.63 -6.05 18.00
CA VAL A 120 2.16 -7.26 18.71
C VAL A 120 2.99 -8.48 18.31
N THR A 121 3.26 -8.65 17.02
CA THR A 121 4.06 -9.78 16.51
C THR A 121 5.48 -9.76 17.07
N MET A 122 6.09 -8.58 17.18
CA MET A 122 7.38 -8.43 17.85
C MET A 122 7.29 -8.80 19.33
N GLY A 123 6.24 -8.35 20.03
CA GLY A 123 6.00 -8.67 21.45
C GLY A 123 5.90 -10.16 21.77
N LEU A 124 5.46 -10.98 20.82
CA LEU A 124 5.37 -12.44 20.96
C LEU A 124 6.75 -13.14 20.98
N VAL A 125 7.83 -12.45 20.62
CA VAL A 125 9.21 -12.99 20.59
C VAL A 125 9.83 -13.06 22.00
N GLY A 126 9.09 -12.67 23.06
CA GLY A 126 9.43 -13.03 24.45
C GLY A 126 10.17 -11.96 25.26
N GLU A 127 10.36 -10.76 24.72
CA GLU A 127 10.87 -9.63 25.52
C GLU A 127 9.75 -8.83 26.19
N LYS A 128 10.04 -8.22 27.33
CA LYS A 128 9.16 -7.19 27.92
C LYS A 128 8.91 -6.11 26.87
N PHE A 129 7.65 -5.74 26.68
CA PHE A 129 7.22 -4.75 25.68
C PHE A 129 8.05 -3.45 25.68
N SER A 130 8.47 -3.00 26.87
CA SER A 130 9.33 -1.81 27.03
C SER A 130 10.75 -1.98 26.48
N SER A 131 11.38 -3.15 26.69
CA SER A 131 12.70 -3.50 26.14
C SER A 131 12.66 -3.61 24.62
N LEU A 132 11.55 -4.14 24.12
CA LEU A 132 11.37 -4.34 22.69
C LEU A 132 11.20 -3.01 21.96
N LEU A 133 10.38 -2.10 22.51
CA LEU A 133 10.21 -0.76 21.95
C LEU A 133 11.52 0.03 21.98
N SER A 134 12.28 0.02 23.08
CA SER A 134 13.55 0.76 23.14
C SER A 134 14.58 0.24 22.12
N THR A 135 14.56 -1.06 21.82
CA THR A 135 15.53 -1.70 20.92
C THR A 135 15.13 -1.60 19.44
N TYR A 136 13.84 -1.74 19.12
CA TYR A 136 13.36 -1.90 17.74
C TYR A 136 12.42 -0.78 17.26
N TRP A 137 12.25 0.33 18.00
CA TRP A 137 11.38 1.44 17.57
C TRP A 137 11.70 1.93 16.15
N TRP A 138 12.99 1.98 15.79
CA TRP A 138 13.43 2.45 14.47
C TRP A 138 12.93 1.51 13.35
N VAL A 139 12.88 0.20 13.59
CA VAL A 139 12.34 -0.78 12.63
C VAL A 139 10.85 -0.52 12.40
N ILE A 140 10.10 -0.25 13.47
CA ILE A 140 8.67 0.05 13.41
C ILE A 140 8.45 1.33 12.59
N VAL A 141 9.22 2.39 12.86
CA VAL A 141 9.13 3.66 12.13
C VAL A 141 9.48 3.48 10.65
N VAL A 142 10.56 2.77 10.34
CA VAL A 142 10.97 2.49 8.95
C VAL A 142 9.90 1.68 8.21
N CYS A 143 9.34 0.65 8.84
CA CYS A 143 8.24 -0.13 8.27
C CYS A 143 6.99 0.71 8.03
N PHE A 144 6.65 1.62 8.95
CA PHE A 144 5.52 2.55 8.77
C PHE A 144 5.71 3.43 7.53
N PHE A 145 6.88 4.08 7.39
CA PHE A 145 7.16 4.92 6.23
C PHE A 145 7.21 4.14 4.93
N TRP A 146 7.81 2.95 4.93
CA TRP A 146 7.79 2.06 3.79
C TRP A 146 6.36 1.74 3.37
N ASN A 147 5.54 1.27 4.30
CA ASN A 147 4.16 0.87 4.03
C ASN A 147 3.34 2.05 3.50
N ALA A 148 3.53 3.24 4.09
CA ALA A 148 2.91 4.46 3.62
C ALA A 148 3.31 4.74 2.18
N LEU A 149 4.61 4.77 1.88
CA LEU A 149 5.13 5.03 0.53
C LEU A 149 4.56 4.05 -0.50
N ILE A 150 4.64 2.75 -0.21
CA ILE A 150 4.14 1.70 -1.11
C ILE A 150 2.62 1.82 -1.31
N THR A 151 1.86 2.10 -0.25
CA THR A 151 0.41 2.26 -0.38
C THR A 151 0.06 3.48 -1.22
N TYR A 152 0.67 4.63 -0.94
CA TYR A 152 0.43 5.86 -1.70
C TYR A 152 0.83 5.72 -3.17
N LEU A 153 1.98 5.09 -3.45
CA LEU A 153 2.40 4.78 -4.82
C LEU A 153 1.40 3.86 -5.52
N SER A 154 0.90 2.83 -4.83
CA SER A 154 -0.12 1.91 -5.38
C SER A 154 -1.39 2.67 -5.78
N PHE A 155 -1.88 3.58 -4.94
CA PHE A 155 -3.06 4.38 -5.25
C PHE A 155 -2.79 5.37 -6.40
N GLY A 156 -1.65 6.08 -6.38
CA GLY A 156 -1.27 6.98 -7.46
C GLY A 156 -1.16 6.27 -8.81
N PHE A 157 -0.56 5.08 -8.81
CA PHE A 157 -0.41 4.27 -10.03
C PHE A 157 -1.75 3.72 -10.54
N LYS A 158 -2.67 3.34 -9.64
CA LYS A 158 -4.05 3.00 -10.01
C LYS A 158 -4.77 4.17 -10.67
N THR A 159 -4.74 5.36 -10.06
CA THR A 159 -5.33 6.57 -10.62
C THR A 159 -4.78 6.89 -12.01
N TYR A 160 -3.46 6.82 -12.18
CA TYR A 160 -2.82 7.01 -13.49
C TYR A 160 -3.33 5.99 -14.52
N MET A 161 -3.38 4.71 -14.16
CA MET A 161 -3.79 3.64 -15.07
C MET A 161 -5.28 3.73 -15.43
N TYR A 162 -6.16 4.10 -14.49
CA TYR A 162 -7.58 4.34 -14.78
C TYR A 162 -7.76 5.50 -15.76
N ASN A 163 -7.06 6.61 -15.54
CA ASN A 163 -7.12 7.77 -16.43
C ASN A 163 -6.59 7.47 -17.83
N ASN A 164 -5.58 6.62 -17.94
CA ASN A 164 -5.03 6.24 -19.25
C ASN A 164 -5.95 5.27 -20.01
N ALA A 165 -6.76 4.50 -19.28
CA ALA A 165 -7.73 3.59 -19.88
C ALA A 165 -9.00 4.33 -20.36
N LEU A 166 -9.41 5.42 -19.70
CA LEU A 166 -10.49 6.30 -20.15
C LEU A 166 -10.18 7.08 -21.43
N LYS A 167 -8.90 7.31 -21.73
CA LYS A 167 -8.46 8.05 -22.93
C LYS A 167 -8.40 7.20 -24.20
N LYS A 168 -8.54 5.88 -24.09
CA LYS A 168 -8.52 4.94 -25.21
C LYS A 168 -9.92 4.61 -25.66
#